data_AF-A0A978S2T5-F1
#
_entry.id   AF-A0A978S2T5-F1
#
_cell.length_a   1.000
_cell.length_b   1.000
_cell.length_c   1.000
_cell.angle_alpha   90.00
_cell.angle_beta   90.00
_cell.angle_gamma   90.00
#
_symmetry.space_group_name_H-M   'P 1'
#
loop_
_entity.id
_entity.type
_entity.pdbx_description
1 polymer ?
#
loop_
_entity_poly.entity_id
_entity_poly.type
_entity_poly.pdbx_seq_one_letter_code
_entity_poly.pdbx_strand_id
1 'polypeptide(L)'
;MKAIETTATINESGELTLDRTLGITKPQRVRVIVLVIEEGEEDPDETPTEIAIEGIRQGLQEALTGQTIPLSQMWEGIDAE
;
A
#
# COMPACT_ATOMS: atom_id res chain seq x y z
N MET A 1 0.58 -8.90 23.59
CA MET A 1 1.39 -7.78 23.05
C MET A 1 0.53 -7.02 22.06
N LYS A 2 0.61 -5.70 22.01
CA LYS A 2 -0.14 -4.87 21.03
C LYS A 2 0.87 -4.25 20.06
N ALA A 3 0.69 -4.51 18.77
CA ALA A 3 1.48 -3.86 17.72
C ALA A 3 0.87 -2.49 17.39
N ILE A 4 1.72 -1.52 17.07
CA ILE A 4 1.33 -0.20 16.57
C ILE A 4 2.13 0.03 15.30
N GLU A 5 1.42 0.24 14.20
CA GLU A 5 2.01 0.57 12.91
C GLU A 5 1.88 2.08 12.66
N THR A 6 2.99 2.70 12.28
CA THR A 6 3.08 4.12 11.96
C THR A 6 4.26 4.36 11.05
N THR A 7 4.20 5.44 10.28
CA THR A 7 5.33 5.93 9.50
C THR A 7 6.34 6.64 10.40
N ALA A 8 7.61 6.55 10.01
CA ALA A 8 8.73 7.15 10.69
C ALA A 8 9.85 7.39 9.68
N THR A 9 10.63 8.44 9.91
CA THR A 9 11.76 8.81 9.05
C THR A 9 13.07 8.47 9.74
N ILE A 10 13.98 7.81 9.02
CA ILE A 10 15.38 7.66 9.43
C ILE A 10 16.17 8.79 8.79
N ASN A 11 16.82 9.62 9.60
CA ASN A 11 17.65 10.72 9.10
C ASN A 11 19.05 10.25 8.67
N GLU A 12 19.86 11.15 8.10
CA GLU A 12 21.22 10.85 7.63
C GLU A 12 22.16 10.36 8.75
N SER A 13 21.89 10.70 10.00
CA SER A 13 22.62 10.21 11.17
C SER A 13 22.14 8.85 11.68
N GLY A 14 21.11 8.26 11.08
CA GLY A 14 20.54 6.96 11.45
C GLY A 14 19.56 7.01 12.63
N GLU A 15 19.05 8.19 13.00
CA GLU A 15 18.08 8.34 14.08
C GLU A 15 16.65 8.19 13.54
N LEU A 16 15.83 7.39 14.24
CA LEU A 16 14.42 7.17 13.91
C LEU A 16 13.54 8.24 14.57
N THR A 17 12.85 9.03 13.74
CA THR A 17 11.86 10.00 14.19
C THR A 17 10.46 9.55 13.77
N LEU A 18 9.55 9.40 14.73
CA LEU A 18 8.16 9.04 14.46
C LEU A 18 7.39 10.27 13.96
N ASP A 19 6.57 10.10 12.92
CA ASP A 19 5.78 11.21 12.36
C ASP A 19 4.63 11.63 13.31
N ARG A 20 4.26 10.75 14.25
CA ARG A 20 3.23 10.99 15.27
C ARG A 20 3.52 10.26 16.57
N THR A 21 2.92 10.73 17.65
CA THR A 21 3.00 10.10 18.97
C THR A 21 2.26 8.76 19.02
N LEU A 22 2.80 7.77 19.76
CA LEU A 22 2.21 6.42 19.88
C LEU A 22 0.99 6.33 20.82
N GLY A 23 0.58 7.43 21.46
CA GLY A 23 -0.53 7.44 22.43
C GLY A 23 -0.27 6.62 23.71
N ILE A 24 0.97 6.21 23.96
CA ILE A 24 1.36 5.48 25.18
C ILE A 24 1.65 6.50 26.28
N THR A 25 0.78 6.58 27.27
CA THR A 25 0.84 7.58 28.35
C THR A 25 1.64 7.14 29.57
N LYS A 26 1.98 5.85 29.67
CA LYS A 26 2.76 5.28 30.77
C LYS A 26 4.18 4.97 30.30
N PRO A 27 5.23 5.42 31.02
CA PRO A 27 6.60 5.02 30.72
C PRO A 27 6.76 3.50 30.80
N GLN A 28 7.17 2.87 29.70
CA GLN A 28 7.36 1.43 29.62
C GLN A 28 8.42 1.09 28.55
N ARG A 29 9.06 -0.08 28.68
CA ARG A 29 9.96 -0.59 27.64
C ARG A 29 9.14 -1.16 26.49
N VAL A 30 9.57 -0.90 25.25
CA VAL A 30 8.93 -1.41 24.03
C VAL A 30 9.96 -2.11 23.14
N ARG A 31 9.48 -2.97 22.25
CA ARG A 31 10.27 -3.57 21.16
C ARG A 31 9.89 -2.86 19.87
N VAL A 32 10.87 -2.34 19.15
CA VAL A 32 10.67 -1.65 17.87
C VAL A 32 11.06 -2.61 16.74
N ILE A 33 10.22 -2.69 15.71
CA ILE A 33 10.51 -3.38 14.45
C ILE A 33 10.51 -2.29 13.38
N VAL A 34 11.59 -2.21 12.61
CA VAL A 34 11.73 -1.26 11.50
C VAL A 34 11.69 -2.07 10.21
N LEU A 35 10.75 -1.73 9.32
CA LEU A 35 10.68 -2.30 7.99
C LEU A 35 11.30 -1.26 7.04
N VAL A 36 12.40 -1.62 6.40
CA VAL A 36 13.05 -0.79 5.39
C VAL A 36 12.74 -1.43 4.04
N ILE A 37 12.26 -0.62 3.09
CA ILE A 37 12.09 -1.06 1.71
C ILE A 37 13.48 -1.01 1.09
N GLU A 38 14.01 -2.15 0.66
CA GLU A 38 15.28 -2.18 -0.08
C GLU A 38 15.03 -1.64 -1.49
N GLU A 39 15.69 -0.53 -1.86
CA GLU A 39 15.63 -0.01 -3.22
C GLU A 39 16.23 -1.05 -4.18
N GLY A 40 15.39 -1.67 -5.01
CA GLY A 40 15.81 -2.62 -6.05
C GLY A 40 15.34 -4.07 -5.86
N GLU A 41 14.63 -4.40 -4.79
CA GLU A 41 13.77 -5.60 -4.81
C GLU A 41 12.48 -5.23 -5.55
N GLU A 42 12.47 -5.45 -6.86
CA GLU A 42 11.22 -5.49 -7.63
C GLU A 42 10.40 -6.66 -7.10
N ASP A 43 9.30 -6.36 -6.39
CA ASP A 43 8.31 -7.37 -6.06
C ASP A 43 7.76 -7.92 -7.39
N PRO A 44 7.95 -9.21 -7.70
CA PRO A 44 7.49 -9.78 -8.97
C PRO A 44 5.96 -9.74 -9.11
N ASP A 45 5.23 -9.54 -8.02
CA ASP A 45 3.78 -9.38 -8.01
C ASP A 45 3.35 -7.90 -8.12
N GLU A 46 4.28 -6.94 -8.02
CA GLU A 46 3.99 -5.51 -8.16
C GLU A 46 3.81 -5.12 -9.63
N THR A 47 2.66 -4.51 -9.92
CA THR A 47 2.41 -3.96 -11.26
C THR A 47 3.22 -2.67 -11.43
N PRO A 48 4.05 -2.55 -12.49
CA PRO A 48 4.79 -1.33 -12.77
C PRO A 48 3.89 -0.10 -12.76
N THR A 49 4.38 1.00 -12.18
CA THR A 49 3.59 2.23 -11.98
C THR A 49 3.00 2.75 -13.29
N GLU A 50 3.75 2.69 -14.39
CA GLU A 50 3.30 3.13 -15.71
C GLU A 50 2.12 2.28 -16.22
N ILE A 51 2.13 0.97 -15.97
CA ILE A 51 1.05 0.05 -16.36
C ILE A 51 -0.19 0.33 -15.52
N ALA A 52 -0.03 0.53 -14.21
CA ALA A 52 -1.13 0.88 -13.32
C ALA A 52 -1.79 2.21 -13.72
N ILE A 53 -0.99 3.24 -14.04
CA ILE A 53 -1.49 4.55 -14.48
C ILE A 53 -2.29 4.43 -15.78
N GLU A 54 -1.79 3.68 -16.77
CA GLU A 54 -2.49 3.52 -18.05
C GLU A 54 -3.82 2.76 -17.86
N GLY A 55 -3.82 1.70 -17.05
CA GLY A 55 -5.05 0.97 -16.72
C GLY A 55 -6.09 1.83 -16.01
N ILE A 56 -5.68 2.67 -15.05
CA ILE A 56 -6.58 3.62 -14.37
C ILE A 56 -7.14 4.63 -15.35
N ARG A 57 -6.31 5.18 -16.24
CA ARG A 57 -6.74 6.16 -17.25
C ARG A 57 -7.77 5.57 -18.20
N GLN A 58 -7.53 4.35 -18.68
CA GLN A 58 -8.46 3.63 -19.53
C GLN A 58 -9.79 3.39 -18.81
N GLY A 59 -9.76 2.81 -17.61
CA GLY A 59 -10.98 2.52 -16.84
C GLY A 59 -11.81 3.77 -16.52
N LEU A 60 -11.14 4.91 -16.26
CA LEU A 60 -11.84 6.18 -16.07
C LEU A 60 -12.52 6.66 -17.36
N GLN A 61 -11.86 6.55 -18.51
CA GLN A 61 -12.46 6.90 -19.80
C GLN A 61 -13.66 5.99 -20.12
N GLU A 62 -13.55 4.69 -19.87
CA GLU A 62 -14.63 3.72 -20.05
C GLU A 62 -15.84 4.04 -19.16
N ALA A 63 -15.61 4.34 -17.88
CA ALA A 63 -16.65 4.75 -16.96
C ALA A 63 -17.37 6.04 -17.42
N LEU A 64 -16.61 7.05 -17.86
CA LEU A 64 -17.17 8.31 -18.34
C LEU A 64 -17.93 8.17 -19.67
N THR A 65 -17.60 7.18 -20.49
CA THR A 65 -18.24 6.91 -21.78
C THR A 65 -19.33 5.84 -21.71
N GLY A 66 -19.58 5.27 -20.53
CA GLY A 66 -20.58 4.23 -20.32
C GLY A 66 -20.18 2.85 -20.85
N GLN A 67 -18.90 2.66 -21.22
CA GLN A 67 -18.35 1.37 -21.64
C GLN A 67 -18.06 0.51 -20.40
N THR A 68 -19.12 0.14 -19.68
CA THR A 68 -19.02 -0.61 -18.43
C THR A 68 -19.96 -1.81 -18.47
N ILE A 69 -19.64 -2.85 -17.70
CA ILE A 69 -20.53 -3.99 -17.47
C ILE A 69 -21.14 -3.90 -16.05
N PRO A 70 -22.35 -4.43 -15.83
CA PRO A 70 -22.90 -4.55 -14.50
C PRO A 70 -22.01 -5.43 -13.62
N LEU A 71 -21.89 -5.09 -12.33
CA LEU A 71 -21.08 -5.87 -11.38
C LEU A 71 -21.51 -7.35 -11.30
N SER A 72 -22.81 -7.64 -11.46
CA SER A 72 -23.32 -9.01 -11.51
C SER A 72 -22.74 -9.83 -12.67
N GLN A 73 -22.35 -9.16 -13.77
CA GLN A 73 -21.76 -9.80 -14.94
C GLN A 73 -20.24 -9.87 -14.90
N MET A 74 -19.58 -9.18 -13.96
CA MET A 74 -18.12 -9.16 -13.86
C MET A 74 -17.51 -10.55 -13.64
N TRP A 75 -18.27 -11.45 -13.03
CA TRP A 75 -17.86 -12.83 -12.75
C TRP A 75 -18.21 -13.81 -13.87
N GLU A 76 -18.98 -13.39 -14.88
CA GLU A 76 -19.35 -14.25 -16.00
C GLU A 76 -18.09 -14.59 -16.82
N GLY A 77 -17.73 -15.88 -16.89
CA GLY A 77 -16.59 -16.37 -17.66
C GLY A 77 -15.23 -16.37 -16.93
N ILE A 78 -15.21 -16.02 -15.65
CA ILE A 78 -14.04 -16.26 -14.78
C ILE A 78 -14.30 -17.57 -14.03
N ASP A 79 -13.58 -18.64 -14.40
CA ASP A 79 -13.65 -19.91 -13.69
C ASP A 79 -12.92 -19.80 -12.34
N ALA A 80 -13.65 -20.01 -11.25
CA ALA A 80 -13.13 -20.01 -9.88
C ALA A 80 -12.86 -21.44 -9.39
N GLU A 81 -12.07 -22.21 -10.16
CA GLU A 81 -11.64 -23.57 -9.79
C GLU A 81 -10.28 -23.58 -9.06
#